data_AF-C5B5Y9-F1
#
_entry.id   AF-C5B5Y9-F1
#
_cell.length_a   1.000
_cell.length_b   1.000
_cell.length_c   1.000
_cell.angle_alpha   90.00
_cell.angle_beta   90.00
_cell.angle_gamma   90.00
#
_symmetry.space_group_name_H-M   'P 1'
#
loop_
_entity.id
_entity.type
_entity.pdbx_description
1 polymer ?
#
loop_
_entity_poly.entity_id
_entity_poly.type
_entity_poly.pdbx_seq_one_letter_code
_entity_poly.pdbx_strand_id
1 'polypeptide(L)'
;MTRALIEAAFEDRDRLAAGWEPTGHVWGDAPILNRWAYGVHPLSGTMALVGFLSGQARTCSPVVAMLTGPGGIGWCRTLTGWIRLVLTSDELHRQGRHLLPAHARELELAAFDAGYRAPRRSLRPDGPIGTDARWHEAADYIERTARDAEIGFAVFYARQKRLALADARKASEVFWLSRTLTFD
;
A
#
# COMPACT_ATOMS: atom_id res chain seq x y z
N MET A 1 -5.13 5.55 -12.10
CA MET A 1 -3.83 5.83 -11.45
C MET A 1 -2.75 5.63 -12.49
N THR A 2 -1.77 6.53 -12.59
CA THR A 2 -0.65 6.43 -13.53
C THR A 2 0.65 6.24 -12.76
N ARG A 3 1.68 5.71 -13.43
CA ARG A 3 3.03 5.59 -12.86
C ARG A 3 3.56 6.93 -12.34
N ALA A 4 3.43 7.99 -13.13
CA ALA A 4 3.87 9.34 -12.77
C ALA A 4 3.24 9.86 -11.47
N LEU A 5 1.98 9.51 -11.17
CA LEU A 5 1.34 9.89 -9.91
C LEU A 5 1.99 9.19 -8.70
N ILE A 6 2.36 7.91 -8.85
CA ILE A 6 3.06 7.15 -7.82
C ILE A 6 4.44 7.76 -7.57
N GLU A 7 5.19 8.05 -8.64
CA GLU A 7 6.52 8.67 -8.57
C GLU A 7 6.44 10.02 -7.85
N ALA A 8 5.54 10.91 -8.28
CA ALA A 8 5.33 12.20 -7.64
C ALA A 8 4.93 12.09 -6.15
N ALA A 9 4.11 11.09 -5.79
CA ALA A 9 3.74 10.87 -4.39
C ALA A 9 4.95 10.49 -3.52
N PHE A 10 5.85 9.66 -4.04
CA PHE A 10 7.07 9.31 -3.32
C PHE A 10 8.11 10.42 -3.35
N GLU A 11 8.20 11.23 -4.40
CA GLU A 11 9.02 12.45 -4.40
C GLU A 11 8.55 13.42 -3.30
N ASP A 12 7.25 13.65 -3.17
CA ASP A 12 6.69 14.45 -2.07
C ASP A 12 7.07 13.84 -0.71
N ARG A 13 6.91 12.52 -0.55
CA ARG A 13 7.31 11.78 0.67
C ARG A 13 8.79 11.99 0.99
N ASP A 14 9.68 11.93 0.00
CA ASP A 14 11.12 12.10 0.20
C ASP A 14 11.49 13.53 0.57
N ARG A 15 10.87 14.52 -0.08
CA ARG A 15 11.00 15.93 0.30
C ARG A 15 10.56 16.15 1.73
N LEU A 16 9.40 15.60 2.10
CA LEU A 16 8.92 15.63 3.48
C LEU A 16 10.00 15.04 4.40
N ALA A 17 10.53 13.85 4.09
CA ALA A 17 11.56 13.18 4.89
C ALA A 17 12.82 14.04 5.08
N ALA A 18 13.16 14.86 4.09
CA ALA A 18 14.25 15.86 4.15
C ALA A 18 13.89 17.16 4.90
N GLY A 19 12.69 17.25 5.50
CA GLY A 19 12.27 18.40 6.30
C GLY A 19 11.46 19.46 5.55
N TRP A 20 11.11 19.22 4.28
CA TRP A 20 10.14 20.07 3.60
C TRP A 20 8.78 19.95 4.28
N GLU A 21 8.10 21.07 4.48
CA GLU A 21 6.70 21.09 4.85
C GLU A 21 5.88 21.56 3.65
N PRO A 22 4.79 20.87 3.32
CA PRO A 22 3.98 21.29 2.21
C PRO A 22 3.32 22.63 2.63
N THR A 23 3.04 23.54 1.70
CA THR A 23 2.30 24.78 2.06
C THR A 23 0.80 24.51 2.12
N GLY A 24 0.05 25.20 2.97
CA GLY A 24 -1.40 24.99 3.11
C GLY A 24 -2.19 25.01 1.79
N HIS A 25 -1.73 25.75 0.77
CA HIS A 25 -2.32 25.73 -0.57
C HIS A 25 -2.28 24.35 -1.27
N VAL A 26 -1.25 23.53 -1.01
CA VAL A 26 -1.06 22.23 -1.66
C VAL A 26 -2.19 21.25 -1.35
N TRP A 27 -2.80 21.35 -0.16
CA TRP A 27 -3.96 20.55 0.24
C TRP A 27 -5.17 21.41 0.63
N GLY A 28 -5.14 22.72 0.39
CA GLY A 28 -6.23 23.62 0.74
C GLY A 28 -7.53 23.23 0.02
N ASP A 29 -7.40 22.86 -1.25
CA ASP A 29 -8.51 22.41 -2.10
C ASP A 29 -8.69 20.88 -2.10
N ALA A 30 -7.89 20.16 -1.29
CA ALA A 30 -8.00 18.71 -1.20
C ALA A 30 -9.34 18.28 -0.57
N PRO A 31 -9.88 17.11 -0.96
CA PRO A 31 -11.08 16.58 -0.34
C PRO A 31 -10.87 16.34 1.16
N ILE A 32 -11.94 16.48 1.95
CA ILE A 32 -11.93 16.29 3.40
C ILE A 32 -12.42 14.88 3.72
N LEU A 33 -11.56 14.08 4.36
CA LEU A 33 -11.90 12.80 4.94
C LEU A 33 -12.23 12.96 6.42
N ASN A 34 -13.51 12.75 6.74
CA ASN A 34 -14.04 12.90 8.09
C ASN A 34 -14.17 11.55 8.80
N ARG A 35 -14.02 11.50 10.12
CA ARG A 35 -14.16 10.29 10.96
C ARG A 35 -13.36 9.12 10.40
N TRP A 36 -12.07 9.37 10.22
CA TRP A 36 -11.20 8.45 9.52
C TRP A 36 -10.51 7.46 10.46
N ALA A 37 -10.17 6.28 9.96
CA ALA A 37 -9.37 5.28 10.65
C ALA A 37 -8.38 4.61 9.69
N TYR A 38 -7.35 3.96 10.23
CA TYR A 38 -6.48 3.11 9.41
C TYR A 38 -7.25 1.94 8.81
N GLY A 39 -6.92 1.63 7.56
CA GLY A 39 -7.48 0.51 6.83
C GLY A 39 -6.51 -0.08 5.82
N VAL A 40 -7.01 -1.01 5.02
CA VAL A 40 -6.26 -1.66 3.94
C VAL A 40 -7.01 -1.41 2.64
N HIS A 41 -6.33 -0.90 1.63
CA HIS A 41 -6.93 -0.67 0.32
C HIS A 41 -7.31 -2.01 -0.32
N PRO A 42 -8.57 -2.20 -0.76
CA PRO A 42 -9.07 -3.51 -1.16
C PRO A 42 -8.41 -4.08 -2.42
N LEU A 43 -7.88 -3.22 -3.29
CA LEU A 43 -7.22 -3.66 -4.53
C LEU A 43 -5.71 -3.83 -4.38
N SER A 44 -5.05 -2.97 -3.61
CA SER A 44 -3.59 -3.02 -3.49
C SER A 44 -3.10 -3.73 -2.23
N GLY A 45 -3.95 -3.91 -1.21
CA GLY A 45 -3.52 -4.51 0.06
C GLY A 45 -2.57 -3.62 0.87
N THR A 46 -2.34 -2.38 0.44
CA THR A 46 -1.48 -1.40 1.12
C THR A 46 -2.30 -0.63 2.17
N MET A 47 -1.61 -0.13 3.19
CA MET A 47 -2.18 0.79 4.18
C MET A 47 -2.86 1.97 3.49
N ALA A 48 -4.11 2.23 3.88
CA ALA A 48 -4.92 3.35 3.46
C ALA A 48 -5.69 3.90 4.66
N LEU A 49 -6.53 4.90 4.42
CA LEU A 49 -7.50 5.38 5.38
C LEU A 49 -8.91 5.05 4.90
N VAL A 50 -9.78 4.72 5.84
CA VAL A 50 -11.23 4.61 5.64
C VAL A 50 -11.91 5.76 6.36
N GLY A 51 -12.97 6.31 5.80
CA GLY A 51 -13.70 7.42 6.43
C GLY A 51 -14.80 7.93 5.50
N PHE A 52 -15.31 9.13 5.78
CA PHE A 52 -16.37 9.75 5.00
C PHE A 52 -15.83 10.86 4.10
N LEU A 53 -15.94 10.67 2.78
CA LEU A 53 -15.72 11.72 1.78
C LEU A 53 -17.09 12.17 1.27
N SER A 54 -17.41 13.46 1.44
CA SER A 54 -18.71 14.03 1.04
C SER A 54 -19.92 13.24 1.56
N GLY A 55 -19.85 12.78 2.81
CA GLY A 55 -20.92 12.00 3.46
C GLY A 55 -20.98 10.52 3.10
N GLN A 56 -20.11 10.02 2.21
CA GLN A 56 -20.08 8.63 1.80
C GLN A 56 -18.85 7.91 2.36
N ALA A 57 -19.06 6.68 2.85
CA ALA A 57 -17.97 5.81 3.27
C ALA A 57 -17.06 5.48 2.08
N ARG A 58 -15.77 5.77 2.21
CA ARG A 58 -14.75 5.57 1.19
C ARG A 58 -13.46 5.05 1.81
N THR A 59 -12.73 4.25 1.03
CA THR A 59 -11.31 3.96 1.27
C THR A 59 -10.51 4.84 0.34
N CYS A 60 -9.57 5.63 0.88
CA CYS A 60 -8.70 6.43 0.03
C CYS A 60 -7.65 5.58 -0.69
N SER A 61 -6.98 6.18 -1.66
CA SER A 61 -5.76 5.61 -2.24
C SER A 61 -4.70 5.39 -1.15
N PRO A 62 -3.80 4.40 -1.28
CA PRO A 62 -2.76 4.14 -0.27
C PRO A 62 -2.00 5.39 0.16
N VAL A 63 -1.72 5.48 1.46
CA VAL A 63 -1.07 6.64 2.08
C VAL A 63 0.44 6.45 2.04
N VAL A 64 1.17 7.47 1.54
CA VAL A 64 2.64 7.49 1.53
C VAL A 64 3.24 8.37 2.63
N ALA A 65 2.51 9.41 3.03
CA ALA A 65 2.89 10.31 4.11
C ALA A 65 1.65 10.91 4.78
N MET A 66 1.73 11.23 6.06
CA MET A 66 0.66 11.85 6.81
C MET A 66 1.22 12.66 7.98
N LEU A 67 0.54 13.76 8.30
CA LEU A 67 0.77 14.55 9.50
C LEU A 67 -0.57 14.83 10.17
N THR A 68 -0.64 14.53 11.47
CA THR A 68 -1.84 14.73 12.28
C THR A 68 -1.51 15.43 13.60
N GLY A 69 -2.36 16.38 13.96
CA GLY A 69 -2.41 17.00 15.28
C GLY A 69 -3.45 16.34 16.21
N PRO A 70 -3.78 17.00 17.34
CA PRO A 70 -4.81 16.54 18.26
C PRO A 70 -6.12 16.19 17.55
N GLY A 71 -6.74 15.07 17.95
CA GLY A 71 -8.00 14.60 17.37
C GLY A 71 -7.89 14.07 15.93
N GLY A 72 -6.67 13.83 15.42
CA GLY A 72 -6.47 13.33 14.06
C GLY A 72 -6.73 14.36 12.96
N ILE A 73 -6.69 15.64 13.30
CA ILE A 73 -6.83 16.74 12.34
C ILE A 73 -5.49 16.94 11.63
N GLY A 74 -5.49 17.05 10.30
CA GLY A 74 -4.24 17.25 9.55
C GLY A 74 -4.39 16.98 8.06
N TRP A 75 -3.41 16.31 7.48
CA TRP A 75 -3.40 15.97 6.06
C TRP A 75 -2.70 14.62 5.81
N CYS A 76 -3.04 13.98 4.69
CA CYS A 76 -2.23 12.90 4.16
C CYS A 76 -1.96 13.08 2.66
N ARG A 77 -0.80 12.59 2.25
CA ARG A 77 -0.42 12.36 0.86
C ARG A 77 -0.67 10.90 0.53
N THR A 78 -1.56 10.66 -0.41
CA THR A 78 -1.83 9.33 -0.98
C THR A 78 -1.10 9.15 -2.30
N LEU A 79 -1.11 7.96 -2.90
CA LEU A 79 -0.57 7.74 -4.25
C LEU A 79 -1.23 8.62 -5.32
N THR A 80 -2.49 9.03 -5.13
CA THR A 80 -3.24 9.79 -6.16
C THR A 80 -3.39 11.27 -5.87
N GLY A 81 -3.12 11.73 -4.64
CA GLY A 81 -3.25 13.14 -4.29
C GLY A 81 -3.23 13.40 -2.79
N TRP A 82 -3.53 14.64 -2.42
CA TRP A 82 -3.64 15.08 -1.03
C TRP A 82 -5.07 14.92 -0.50
N ILE A 83 -5.20 14.73 0.81
CA ILE A 83 -6.48 14.66 1.53
C ILE A 83 -6.34 15.44 2.83
N ARG A 84 -7.36 16.25 3.16
CA ARG A 84 -7.50 16.87 4.48
C ARG A 84 -8.13 15.88 5.45
N LEU A 85 -7.54 15.75 6.62
CA LEU A 85 -8.00 14.84 7.66
C LEU A 85 -8.73 15.62 8.74
N VAL A 86 -9.93 15.17 9.07
CA VAL A 86 -10.76 15.76 10.13
C VAL A 86 -11.32 14.65 10.99
N LEU A 87 -11.09 14.75 12.31
CA LEU A 87 -11.59 13.83 13.32
C LEU A 87 -11.23 12.36 13.04
N THR A 88 -10.35 11.80 13.85
CA THR A 88 -10.11 10.36 13.82
C THR A 88 -11.25 9.61 14.50
N SER A 89 -11.71 8.50 13.91
CA SER A 89 -12.51 7.48 14.60
C SER A 89 -11.64 6.39 15.21
N ASP A 90 -10.33 6.43 14.97
CA ASP A 90 -9.35 5.54 15.56
C ASP A 90 -8.88 6.10 16.92
N GLU A 91 -9.32 5.47 18.00
CA GLU A 91 -8.96 5.81 19.38
C GLU A 91 -7.48 5.54 19.70
N LEU A 92 -6.82 4.69 18.91
CA LEU A 92 -5.39 4.39 19.04
C LEU A 92 -4.53 5.39 18.28
N HIS A 93 -5.14 6.31 17.53
CA HIS A 93 -4.42 7.32 16.78
C HIS A 93 -3.78 8.36 17.73
N ARG A 94 -2.45 8.42 17.69
CA ARG A 94 -1.68 9.50 18.32
C ARG A 94 -1.37 10.57 17.28
N GLN A 95 -1.37 11.83 17.72
CA GLN A 95 -0.80 12.92 16.94
C GLN A 95 0.63 12.55 16.50
N GLY A 96 1.01 12.98 15.31
CA GLY A 96 2.37 12.78 14.83
C GLY A 96 2.45 12.67 13.32
N ARG A 97 3.62 12.16 12.90
CA ARG A 97 3.99 12.06 11.50
C ARG A 97 4.17 10.60 11.12
N HIS A 98 3.61 10.24 9.98
CA HIS A 98 3.80 8.93 9.35
C HIS A 98 4.46 9.11 7.99
N LEU A 99 5.48 8.30 7.71
CA LEU A 99 6.11 8.17 6.40
C LEU A 99 6.27 6.67 6.12
N LEU A 100 5.84 6.23 4.93
CA LEU A 100 6.25 4.90 4.47
C LEU A 100 7.77 4.82 4.34
N PRO A 101 8.41 3.64 4.47
CA PRO A 101 9.86 3.48 4.29
C PRO A 101 10.30 3.63 2.82
N ALA A 102 11.61 3.83 2.58
CA ALA A 102 12.11 4.24 1.25
C ALA A 102 11.88 3.14 0.20
N HIS A 103 12.06 1.88 0.60
CA HIS A 103 11.79 0.70 -0.25
C HIS A 103 10.32 0.56 -0.67
N ALA A 104 9.39 1.28 -0.02
CA ALA A 104 7.97 1.24 -0.42
C ALA A 104 7.75 1.84 -1.81
N ARG A 105 8.62 2.75 -2.29
CA ARG A 105 8.56 3.29 -3.66
C ARG A 105 8.66 2.16 -4.69
N GLU A 106 9.73 1.37 -4.57
CA GLU A 106 10.01 0.26 -5.49
C GLU A 106 8.86 -0.76 -5.48
N LEU A 107 8.34 -1.07 -4.29
CA LEU A 107 7.21 -1.98 -4.11
C LEU A 107 5.94 -1.51 -4.85
N GLU A 108 5.55 -0.25 -4.68
CA GLU A 108 4.31 0.27 -5.30
C GLU A 108 4.44 0.45 -6.81
N LEU A 109 5.63 0.79 -7.31
CA LEU A 109 5.90 0.83 -8.75
C LEU A 109 5.84 -0.58 -9.37
N ALA A 110 6.50 -1.56 -8.76
CA ALA A 110 6.45 -2.94 -9.20
C ALA A 110 5.02 -3.50 -9.17
N ALA A 111 4.25 -3.19 -8.12
CA ALA A 111 2.84 -3.56 -8.03
C ALA A 111 2.01 -2.98 -9.19
N PHE A 112 2.24 -1.70 -9.53
CA PHE A 112 1.55 -1.05 -10.63
C PHE A 112 1.91 -1.69 -11.99
N ASP A 113 3.19 -1.87 -12.28
CA ASP A 113 3.67 -2.42 -13.55
C ASP A 113 3.15 -3.83 -13.78
N ALA A 114 3.25 -4.67 -12.74
CA ALA A 114 2.76 -6.04 -12.74
C ALA A 114 1.23 -6.16 -12.82
N GLY A 115 0.48 -5.06 -12.71
CA GLY A 115 -0.98 -5.10 -12.64
C GLY A 115 -1.49 -5.83 -11.40
N TYR A 116 -0.72 -5.78 -10.31
CA TYR A 116 -0.99 -6.52 -9.09
C TYR A 116 -2.37 -6.20 -8.49
N ARG A 117 -3.04 -7.25 -8.02
CA ARG A 117 -4.22 -7.15 -7.14
C ARG A 117 -3.99 -7.97 -5.89
N ALA A 118 -4.38 -7.43 -4.74
CA ALA A 118 -4.23 -8.11 -3.47
C ALA A 118 -5.16 -9.33 -3.36
N PRO A 119 -4.64 -10.50 -2.98
CA PRO A 119 -5.47 -11.62 -2.57
C PRO A 119 -6.42 -11.22 -1.44
N ARG A 120 -7.59 -11.86 -1.40
CA ARG A 120 -8.56 -11.65 -0.31
C ARG A 120 -7.93 -12.05 1.03
N ARG A 121 -8.38 -11.44 2.13
CA ARG A 121 -7.87 -11.75 3.49
C ARG A 121 -7.93 -13.24 3.86
N SER A 122 -8.88 -13.99 3.32
CA SER A 122 -8.99 -15.45 3.53
C SER A 122 -7.81 -16.24 2.97
N LEU A 123 -7.13 -15.70 1.97
CA LEU A 123 -5.95 -16.30 1.33
C LEU A 123 -4.64 -15.87 2.01
N ARG A 124 -4.72 -15.24 3.18
CA ARG A 124 -3.53 -14.79 3.90
C ARG A 124 -2.81 -15.99 4.53
N PRO A 125 -1.54 -16.26 4.17
CA PRO A 125 -0.78 -17.35 4.77
C PRO A 125 -0.36 -17.00 6.18
N ASP A 126 -0.48 -17.96 7.09
CA ASP A 126 -0.05 -17.87 8.48
C ASP A 126 1.35 -18.50 8.67
N GLY A 127 1.73 -19.44 7.81
CA GLY A 127 2.99 -20.18 7.88
C GLY A 127 4.09 -19.73 6.89
N PRO A 128 5.25 -20.40 6.91
CA PRO A 128 6.31 -20.20 5.92
C PRO A 128 5.92 -20.75 4.54
N ILE A 129 6.60 -20.25 3.50
CA ILE A 129 6.51 -20.80 2.13
C ILE A 129 6.94 -22.27 2.16
N GLY A 130 6.17 -23.14 1.49
CA GLY A 130 6.44 -24.58 1.39
C GLY A 130 5.66 -25.46 2.38
N THR A 131 5.14 -24.90 3.47
CA THR A 131 4.31 -25.67 4.43
C THR A 131 2.87 -25.19 4.50
N ASP A 132 2.60 -23.92 4.23
CA ASP A 132 1.25 -23.37 4.23
C ASP A 132 0.67 -23.34 2.81
N ALA A 133 -0.41 -24.12 2.62
CA ALA A 133 -1.11 -24.26 1.34
C ALA A 133 -1.66 -22.92 0.81
N ARG A 134 -1.93 -21.94 1.69
CA ARG A 134 -2.42 -20.61 1.27
C ARG A 134 -1.41 -19.84 0.41
N TRP A 135 -0.12 -20.18 0.48
CA TRP A 135 0.86 -19.62 -0.46
C TRP A 135 0.58 -20.04 -1.91
N HIS A 136 0.19 -21.29 -2.13
CA HIS A 136 -0.21 -21.76 -3.45
C HIS A 136 -1.52 -21.12 -3.89
N GLU A 137 -2.53 -21.06 -3.01
CA GLU A 137 -3.82 -20.42 -3.35
C GLU A 137 -3.68 -18.93 -3.69
N ALA A 138 -2.80 -18.22 -2.97
CA ALA A 138 -2.48 -16.83 -3.26
C ALA A 138 -1.72 -16.69 -4.59
N ALA A 139 -0.80 -17.60 -4.90
CA ALA A 139 -0.10 -17.62 -6.18
C ALA A 139 -1.09 -17.87 -7.34
N ASP A 140 -1.99 -18.85 -7.23
CA ASP A 140 -3.03 -19.14 -8.23
C ASP A 140 -3.97 -17.94 -8.47
N TYR A 141 -4.25 -17.15 -7.41
CA TYR A 141 -5.00 -15.91 -7.55
C TYR A 141 -4.21 -14.86 -8.35
N ILE A 142 -2.92 -14.71 -8.05
CA ILE A 142 -2.06 -13.71 -8.69
C ILE A 142 -1.81 -14.06 -10.15
N GLU A 143 -1.56 -15.34 -10.49
CA GLU A 143 -1.43 -15.82 -11.87
C GLU A 143 -2.65 -15.48 -12.74
N ARG A 144 -3.86 -15.51 -12.16
CA ARG A 144 -5.09 -15.18 -12.87
C ARG A 144 -5.38 -13.70 -13.00
N THR A 145 -4.76 -12.84 -12.19
CA THR A 145 -5.17 -11.44 -12.06
C THR A 145 -4.08 -10.42 -12.39
N ALA A 146 -2.81 -10.78 -12.20
CA ALA A 146 -1.67 -9.94 -12.52
C ALA A 146 -1.24 -10.12 -13.99
N ARG A 147 -0.67 -9.06 -14.57
CA ARG A 147 -0.01 -9.08 -15.88
C ARG A 147 1.34 -9.78 -15.80
N ASP A 148 2.07 -9.53 -14.71
CA ASP A 148 3.33 -10.19 -14.38
C ASP A 148 3.14 -10.87 -13.02
N ALA A 149 2.90 -12.18 -13.06
CA ALA A 149 2.54 -12.93 -11.88
C ALA A 149 3.73 -13.18 -10.95
N GLU A 150 4.96 -13.28 -11.48
CA GLU A 150 6.18 -13.43 -10.68
C GLU A 150 6.40 -12.19 -9.83
N ILE A 151 6.41 -11.01 -10.46
CA ILE A 151 6.57 -9.75 -9.75
C ILE A 151 5.37 -9.50 -8.84
N GLY A 152 4.15 -9.84 -9.29
CA GLY A 152 2.96 -9.77 -8.45
C GLY A 152 3.06 -10.61 -7.17
N PHE A 153 3.61 -11.83 -7.26
CA PHE A 153 3.81 -12.70 -6.11
C PHE A 153 4.93 -12.18 -5.20
N ALA A 154 6.03 -11.69 -5.75
CA ALA A 154 7.09 -11.05 -4.97
C ALA A 154 6.55 -9.83 -4.19
N VAL A 155 5.70 -9.01 -4.80
CA VAL A 155 5.01 -7.89 -4.13
C VAL A 155 4.11 -8.38 -2.99
N PHE A 156 3.33 -9.44 -3.21
CA PHE A 156 2.49 -10.04 -2.17
C PHE A 156 3.33 -10.53 -0.98
N TYR A 157 4.40 -11.28 -1.27
CA TYR A 157 5.32 -11.81 -0.28
C TYR A 157 5.97 -10.68 0.53
N ALA A 158 6.49 -9.65 -0.15
CA ALA A 158 7.09 -8.47 0.46
C ALA A 158 6.13 -7.80 1.45
N ARG A 159 4.84 -7.63 1.09
CA ARG A 159 3.84 -7.05 1.99
C ARG A 159 3.53 -7.94 3.19
N GLN A 160 3.39 -9.25 2.98
CA GLN A 160 3.06 -10.18 4.05
C GLN A 160 4.21 -10.33 5.07
N LYS A 161 5.46 -10.26 4.60
CA LYS A 161 6.67 -10.39 5.44
C LYS A 161 7.32 -9.06 5.82
N ARG A 162 6.81 -7.93 5.32
CA ARG A 162 7.35 -6.57 5.52
C ARG A 162 8.81 -6.44 5.07
N LEU A 163 9.10 -6.90 3.85
CA LEU A 163 10.44 -6.92 3.25
C LEU A 163 10.54 -5.92 2.09
N ALA A 164 11.78 -5.58 1.70
CA ALA A 164 12.04 -4.92 0.44
C ALA A 164 11.76 -5.88 -0.74
N LEU A 165 11.53 -5.34 -1.93
CA LEU A 165 11.18 -6.14 -3.11
C LEU A 165 12.30 -7.11 -3.49
N ALA A 166 13.56 -6.64 -3.49
CA ALA A 166 14.71 -7.48 -3.80
C ALA A 166 14.81 -8.71 -2.89
N ASP A 167 14.63 -8.54 -1.57
CA ASP A 167 14.64 -9.63 -0.60
C ASP A 167 13.47 -10.58 -0.81
N ALA A 168 12.29 -10.04 -1.11
CA ALA A 168 11.11 -10.84 -1.38
C ALA A 168 11.24 -11.69 -2.64
N ARG A 169 11.83 -11.14 -3.71
CA ARG A 169 12.11 -11.89 -4.95
C ARG A 169 13.04 -13.06 -4.64
N LYS A 170 14.17 -12.81 -3.97
CA LYS A 170 15.10 -13.86 -3.58
C LYS A 170 14.46 -14.94 -2.69
N ALA A 171 13.62 -14.55 -1.74
CA ALA A 171 12.97 -15.47 -0.82
C ALA A 171 11.84 -16.30 -1.47
N SER A 172 11.23 -15.81 -2.55
CA SER A 172 10.13 -16.47 -3.25
C SER A 172 10.53 -17.15 -4.55
N GLU A 173 11.75 -16.92 -5.04
CA GLU A 173 12.27 -17.43 -6.33
C GLU A 173 12.11 -18.94 -6.48
N VAL A 174 12.62 -19.73 -5.52
CA VAL A 174 12.55 -21.20 -5.58
C VAL A 174 11.11 -21.69 -5.63
N PHE A 175 10.23 -21.09 -4.82
CA PHE A 175 8.81 -21.42 -4.82
C PHE A 175 8.18 -21.10 -6.18
N TRP A 176 8.48 -19.94 -6.75
CA TRP A 176 7.92 -19.53 -8.04
C TRP A 176 8.41 -20.42 -9.19
N LEU A 177 9.72 -20.68 -9.26
CA LEU A 177 10.32 -21.59 -10.25
C LEU A 177 9.74 -23.00 -10.16
N SER A 178 9.51 -23.52 -8.96
CA SER A 178 8.88 -24.85 -8.79
C SER A 178 7.47 -24.94 -9.38
N ARG A 179 6.78 -23.80 -9.52
CA ARG A 179 5.44 -23.73 -10.11
C ARG A 179 5.47 -23.61 -11.63
N THR A 180 6.52 -23.03 -12.21
CA THR A 180 6.66 -22.86 -13.66
C THR A 180 7.34 -24.04 -14.33
N LEU A 181 8.13 -24.82 -13.58
CA LEU A 181 8.74 -26.07 -14.04
C LEU A 181 7.75 -27.23 -13.91
N THR A 182 6.70 -27.24 -14.74
CA THR A 182 5.98 -28.48 -15.06
C THR A 182 6.85 -29.30 -15.99
N PHE A 183 7.37 -30.42 -15.49
CA PHE A 183 7.90 -31.48 -16.34
C PHE A 183 6.70 -32.23 -16.94
N ASP A 184 6.54 -32.12 -18.27
CA ASP A 184 5.72 -33.04 -19.06
C ASP A 184 6.29 -34.47 -19.00
#